data_AF-A0A1K1LMX5-F1
#
_entry.id   AF-A0A1K1LMX5-F1
#
_cell.length_a   1.000
_cell.length_b   1.000
_cell.length_c   1.000
_cell.angle_alpha   90.00
_cell.angle_beta   90.00
_cell.angle_gamma   90.00
#
_symmetry.space_group_name_H-M   'P 1'
#
loop_
_entity.id
_entity.type
_entity.pdbx_description
1 polymer ?
#
loop_
_entity_poly.entity_id
_entity_poly.type
_entity_poly.pdbx_seq_one_letter_code
_entity_poly.pdbx_strand_id
1 'polypeptide(L)'
;MIEIKTSSLSDGEFNRGVFATRNIAKGELIHEAPVIPYPNEQHVHIEKTLLADYMFEYGANHTALLLGYGMLFNHSYTPNAYYDLNFDNHTVDFFAYTDILAGEEILINYNGEVDCDDPLWFNENKEEASSES
;
A
#
# COMPACT_ATOMS: atom_id res chain seq x y z
N MET A 1 8.64 -2.21 15.56
CA MET A 1 9.27 -2.81 14.36
C MET A 1 9.31 -1.79 13.23
N ILE A 2 8.26 -1.00 13.06
CA ILE A 2 8.16 0.01 12.03
C ILE A 2 7.98 1.41 12.63
N GLU A 3 8.36 2.43 11.87
CA GLU A 3 8.16 3.85 12.18
C GLU A 3 7.75 4.63 10.94
N ILE A 4 7.15 5.81 11.11
CA ILE A 4 6.77 6.68 10.00
C ILE A 4 7.84 7.74 9.79
N LYS A 5 8.33 7.88 8.56
CA LYS A 5 9.24 8.95 8.14
C LYS A 5 8.74 9.60 6.86
N THR A 6 9.40 10.68 6.48
CA THR A 6 9.23 11.26 5.15
C THR A 6 9.87 10.33 4.11
N SER A 7 9.05 9.85 3.17
CA SER A 7 9.47 9.10 2.00
C SER A 7 9.92 10.07 0.90
N SER A 8 10.91 9.65 0.12
CA SER A 8 11.35 10.34 -1.09
C SER A 8 10.65 9.86 -2.36
N LEU A 9 9.71 8.91 -2.26
CA LEU A 9 9.04 8.30 -3.42
C LEU A 9 7.83 9.10 -3.92
N SER A 10 7.24 9.94 -3.06
CA SER A 10 6.06 10.73 -3.38
C SER A 10 6.39 12.22 -3.37
N ASP A 11 6.06 12.89 -4.47
CA ASP A 11 6.09 14.35 -4.60
C ASP A 11 4.74 15.01 -4.20
N GLY A 12 3.80 14.20 -3.68
CA GLY A 12 2.48 14.66 -3.24
C GLY A 12 2.51 15.42 -1.91
N GLU A 13 1.37 16.03 -1.56
CA GLU A 13 1.19 16.75 -0.29
C GLU A 13 1.49 15.88 0.94
N PHE A 14 1.24 14.56 0.82
CA PHE A 14 1.53 13.58 1.85
C PHE A 14 2.70 12.70 1.42
N ASN A 15 3.86 12.95 1.99
CA ASN A 15 5.12 12.26 1.71
C ASN A 15 5.51 11.29 2.83
N ARG A 16 4.55 10.57 3.41
CA ARG A 16 4.81 9.61 4.50
C ARG A 16 5.16 8.25 3.91
N GLY A 17 6.03 7.53 4.60
CA GLY A 17 6.32 6.12 4.33
C GLY A 17 6.54 5.34 5.61
N VAL A 18 6.41 4.02 5.52
CA VAL A 18 6.66 3.09 6.62
C VAL A 18 8.09 2.57 6.51
N PHE A 19 8.88 2.68 7.58
CA PHE A 19 10.29 2.32 7.60
C PHE A 19 10.59 1.28 8.67
N ALA A 20 11.52 0.37 8.40
CA ALA A 20 11.98 -0.61 9.36
C ALA A 20 12.87 0.03 10.44
N THR A 21 12.60 -0.25 11.72
CA THR A 21 13.43 0.20 12.87
C THR A 21 14.52 -0.80 13.24
N ARG A 22 14.46 -2.00 12.68
CA ARG A 22 15.44 -3.10 12.85
C ARG A 22 15.43 -3.94 11.59
N ASN A 23 16.37 -4.88 11.50
CA ASN A 23 16.31 -5.91 10.46
C ASN A 23 15.05 -6.78 10.67
N ILE A 24 14.37 -7.11 9.58
CA ILE A 24 13.16 -7.93 9.51
C ILE A 24 13.47 -9.07 8.55
N ALA A 25 13.24 -10.31 9.00
CA ALA A 25 13.54 -11.48 8.16
C ALA A 25 12.42 -11.71 7.14
N LYS A 26 12.77 -12.27 5.98
CA LYS A 26 11.77 -12.73 5.00
C LYS A 26 10.70 -13.60 5.67
N GLY A 27 9.43 -13.30 5.37
CA GLY A 27 8.24 -13.98 5.89
C GLY A 27 7.81 -13.52 7.28
N GLU A 28 8.53 -12.60 7.93
CA GLU A 28 8.14 -12.06 9.23
C GLU A 28 6.90 -11.14 9.09
N LEU A 29 5.93 -11.29 10.00
CA LEU A 29 4.77 -10.40 10.11
C LEU A 29 5.21 -9.01 10.56
N ILE A 30 4.88 -8.01 9.76
CA ILE A 30 5.26 -6.61 9.96
C ILE A 30 4.15 -5.83 10.67
N HIS A 31 2.92 -5.97 10.18
CA HIS A 31 1.77 -5.21 10.67
C HIS A 31 0.47 -5.93 10.36
N GLU A 32 -0.46 -5.96 11.32
CA GLU A 32 -1.85 -6.36 11.11
C GLU A 32 -2.68 -5.09 11.12
N ALA A 33 -3.24 -4.70 9.98
CA ALA A 33 -4.04 -3.50 9.85
C ALA A 33 -5.54 -3.86 9.93
N PRO A 34 -6.26 -3.50 11.00
CA PRO A 34 -7.71 -3.70 11.05
C PRO A 34 -8.39 -2.96 9.91
N VAL A 35 -9.44 -3.53 9.34
CA VAL A 35 -10.16 -2.89 8.23
C VAL A 35 -11.55 -2.41 8.61
N ILE A 36 -11.97 -1.33 7.94
CA ILE A 36 -13.37 -0.94 7.81
C ILE A 36 -13.80 -1.26 6.37
N PRO A 37 -14.32 -2.47 6.10
CA PRO A 37 -14.83 -2.81 4.78
C PRO A 37 -16.19 -2.16 4.54
N TYR A 38 -16.44 -1.75 3.30
CA TYR A 38 -17.72 -1.26 2.83
C TYR A 38 -18.05 -1.85 1.45
N PRO A 39 -19.35 -1.99 1.11
CA PRO A 39 -19.74 -2.55 -0.19
C PRO A 39 -19.27 -1.68 -1.36
N ASN A 40 -18.81 -2.31 -2.45
CA ASN A 40 -18.29 -1.60 -3.64
C ASN A 40 -19.29 -0.60 -4.23
N GLU A 41 -20.59 -0.83 -4.10
CA GLU A 41 -21.65 0.10 -4.52
C GLU A 41 -21.53 1.48 -3.86
N GLN A 42 -20.93 1.57 -2.67
CA GLN A 42 -20.70 2.83 -1.97
C GLN A 42 -19.43 3.56 -2.43
N HIS A 43 -18.54 2.89 -3.18
CA HIS A 43 -17.27 3.46 -3.64
C HIS A 43 -17.48 4.71 -4.50
N VAL A 44 -18.57 4.78 -5.26
CA VAL A 44 -18.99 5.95 -6.06
C VAL A 44 -19.13 7.27 -5.27
N HIS A 45 -19.24 7.17 -3.93
CA HIS A 45 -19.26 8.33 -3.05
C HIS A 45 -17.87 8.68 -2.52
N ILE A 46 -17.02 7.67 -2.32
CA ILE A 46 -15.68 7.80 -1.73
C ILE A 46 -14.65 8.21 -2.78
N GLU A 47 -14.79 7.73 -4.02
CA GLU A 47 -13.96 8.09 -5.18
C GLU A 47 -13.95 9.62 -5.47
N LYS A 48 -14.94 10.35 -4.93
CA LYS A 48 -15.09 11.81 -5.06
C LYS A 48 -14.33 12.58 -3.98
N THR A 49 -13.56 11.89 -3.14
CA THR A 49 -12.82 12.46 -2.02
C THR A 49 -11.35 12.07 -2.11
N LEU A 50 -10.51 12.71 -1.31
CA LEU A 50 -9.09 12.35 -1.17
C LEU A 50 -8.87 10.88 -0.79
N LEU A 51 -9.86 10.23 -0.16
CA LEU A 51 -9.74 8.83 0.24
C LEU A 51 -9.63 7.88 -0.97
N ALA A 52 -10.07 8.29 -2.16
CA ALA A 52 -9.98 7.49 -3.38
C ALA A 52 -8.58 6.91 -3.61
N ASP A 53 -7.54 7.72 -3.39
CA ASP A 53 -6.13 7.36 -3.63
C ASP A 53 -5.57 6.33 -2.64
N TYR A 54 -6.35 6.00 -1.62
CA TYR A 54 -5.92 5.19 -0.50
C TYR A 54 -6.66 3.84 -0.47
N MET A 55 -7.93 3.77 -0.89
CA MET A 55 -8.79 2.62 -0.66
C MET A 55 -8.25 1.31 -1.27
N PHE A 56 -8.40 0.19 -0.53
CA PHE A 56 -7.96 -1.15 -0.95
C PHE A 56 -9.13 -2.01 -1.43
N GLU A 57 -8.92 -2.81 -2.48
CA GLU A 57 -9.81 -3.92 -2.78
C GLU A 57 -9.79 -4.95 -1.63
N TYR A 58 -10.95 -5.37 -1.17
CA TYR A 58 -11.10 -6.26 -0.01
C TYR A 58 -12.08 -7.40 -0.34
N GLY A 59 -11.59 -8.38 -1.08
CA GLY A 59 -12.40 -9.47 -1.62
C GLY A 59 -13.34 -9.01 -2.74
N ALA A 60 -14.23 -9.90 -3.18
CA ALA A 60 -14.95 -9.71 -4.45
C ALA A 60 -15.92 -8.51 -4.49
N ASN A 61 -16.49 -8.10 -3.35
CA ASN A 61 -17.61 -7.15 -3.31
C ASN A 61 -17.41 -6.00 -2.32
N HIS A 62 -16.24 -5.90 -1.70
CA HIS A 62 -15.93 -4.86 -0.72
C HIS A 62 -14.64 -4.15 -1.06
N THR A 63 -14.62 -2.89 -0.66
CA THR A 63 -13.44 -2.05 -0.60
C THR A 63 -13.20 -1.73 0.87
N ALA A 64 -11.97 -1.52 1.29
CA ALA A 64 -11.64 -1.28 2.69
C ALA A 64 -10.77 -0.05 2.90
N LEU A 65 -11.06 0.65 3.99
CA LEU A 65 -10.09 1.51 4.65
C LEU A 65 -9.31 0.65 5.64
N LEU A 66 -7.99 0.52 5.43
CA LEU A 66 -7.12 -0.09 6.43
C LEU A 66 -6.82 0.95 7.51
N LEU A 67 -6.77 0.50 8.75
CA LEU A 67 -6.44 1.32 9.90
C LEU A 67 -4.97 1.11 10.28
N GLY A 68 -4.56 1.64 11.44
CA GLY A 68 -3.16 1.57 11.87
C GLY A 68 -2.25 2.29 10.88
N TYR A 69 -1.27 1.56 10.35
CA TYR A 69 -0.36 2.06 9.31
C TYR A 69 -0.63 1.45 7.92
N GLY A 70 -1.73 0.70 7.75
CA GLY A 70 -2.03 0.00 6.49
C GLY A 70 -2.08 0.93 5.27
N MET A 71 -2.59 2.15 5.43
CA MET A 71 -2.70 3.14 4.34
C MET A 71 -1.42 3.95 4.08
N LEU A 72 -0.30 3.60 4.75
CA LEU A 72 0.95 4.35 4.70
C LEU A 72 2.09 3.58 4.01
N PHE A 73 1.88 2.31 3.67
CA PHE A 73 2.83 1.56 2.87
C PHE A 73 2.79 2.06 1.43
N ASN A 74 3.93 2.51 0.91
CA ASN A 74 4.02 3.03 -0.45
C ASN A 74 4.20 1.90 -1.48
N HIS A 75 3.96 2.27 -2.74
CA HIS A 75 4.08 1.37 -3.87
C HIS A 75 5.52 1.16 -4.35
N SER A 76 5.84 -0.06 -4.76
CA SER A 76 6.95 -0.40 -5.66
C SER A 76 6.58 -1.62 -6.51
N TYR A 77 6.96 -1.63 -7.80
CA TYR A 77 6.97 -2.83 -8.65
C TYR A 77 8.08 -3.83 -8.28
N THR A 78 9.02 -3.42 -7.44
CA THR A 78 10.01 -4.32 -6.81
C THR A 78 9.84 -4.25 -5.30
N PRO A 79 8.71 -4.75 -4.76
CA PRO A 79 8.38 -4.60 -3.36
C PRO A 79 9.30 -5.48 -2.48
N ASN A 80 9.50 -5.06 -1.23
CA ASN A 80 10.17 -5.86 -0.21
C ASN A 80 9.18 -6.42 0.83
N ALA A 81 7.89 -6.10 0.71
CA ALA A 81 6.79 -6.65 1.48
C ALA A 81 5.58 -7.02 0.61
N TYR A 82 4.74 -7.92 1.11
CA TYR A 82 3.45 -8.28 0.54
C TYR A 82 2.38 -8.23 1.63
N TYR A 83 1.12 -8.36 1.24
CA TYR A 83 0.00 -8.40 2.17
C TYR A 83 -0.99 -9.49 1.83
N ASP A 84 -1.63 -10.04 2.85
CA ASP A 84 -2.71 -11.02 2.75
C ASP A 84 -4.00 -10.47 3.36
N LEU A 85 -5.14 -10.81 2.76
CA LEU A 85 -6.46 -10.48 3.31
C LEU A 85 -6.89 -11.54 4.34
N ASN A 86 -6.99 -11.14 5.60
CA ASN A 86 -7.40 -12.02 6.69
C ASN A 86 -8.86 -11.74 7.07
N PHE A 87 -9.77 -12.46 6.41
CA PHE A 87 -11.22 -12.28 6.62
C PHE A 87 -11.70 -12.74 8.00
N ASP A 88 -11.01 -13.70 8.64
CA ASP A 88 -11.39 -14.19 9.96
C ASP A 88 -11.17 -13.09 11.02
N ASN A 89 -10.03 -12.39 10.94
CA ASN A 89 -9.66 -11.34 11.89
C ASN A 89 -10.08 -9.94 11.44
N HIS A 90 -10.59 -9.79 10.21
CA HIS A 90 -10.88 -8.50 9.58
C HIS A 90 -9.65 -7.58 9.56
N THR A 91 -8.54 -8.12 9.06
CA THR A 91 -7.28 -7.41 8.92
C THR A 91 -6.70 -7.58 7.52
N VAL A 92 -5.83 -6.65 7.13
CA VAL A 92 -4.83 -6.86 6.10
C VAL A 92 -3.49 -7.03 6.79
N ASP A 93 -2.87 -8.20 6.58
CA ASP A 93 -1.67 -8.62 7.28
C ASP A 93 -0.47 -8.44 6.34
N PHE A 94 0.48 -7.60 6.74
CA PHE A 94 1.67 -7.26 5.97
C PHE A 94 2.86 -8.12 6.39
N PHE A 95 3.55 -8.71 5.43
CA PHE A 95 4.69 -9.60 5.66
C PHE A 95 5.89 -9.20 4.82
N ALA A 96 7.09 -9.49 5.32
CA ALA A 96 8.32 -9.27 4.54
C ALA A 96 8.42 -10.28 3.37
N TYR A 97 8.63 -9.78 2.16
CA TYR A 97 8.85 -10.61 0.96
C TYR A 97 10.33 -10.97 0.76
N THR A 98 11.22 -10.06 1.17
CA THR A 98 12.66 -10.23 1.26
C THR A 98 13.13 -9.96 2.68
N ASP A 99 14.41 -10.17 2.98
CA ASP A 99 14.98 -9.55 4.18
C ASP A 99 14.94 -8.03 4.01
N ILE A 100 14.61 -7.31 5.08
CA ILE A 100 14.53 -5.84 5.12
C ILE A 100 15.48 -5.35 6.21
N LEU A 101 16.38 -4.45 5.87
CA LEU A 101 17.36 -3.88 6.79
C LEU A 101 16.77 -2.71 7.58
N ALA A 102 17.31 -2.47 8.77
CA ALA A 102 16.97 -1.28 9.55
C ALA A 102 17.20 0.00 8.73
N GLY A 103 16.19 0.86 8.68
CA GLY A 103 16.21 2.12 7.94
C GLY A 103 15.67 2.03 6.50
N GLU A 104 15.42 0.83 5.97
CA GLU A 104 14.77 0.70 4.66
C GLU A 104 13.27 1.06 4.72
N GLU A 105 12.77 1.65 3.64
CA GLU A 105 11.33 1.82 3.44
C GLU A 105 10.69 0.49 3.08
N ILE A 106 9.53 0.21 3.66
CA ILE A 106 8.76 -1.00 3.43
C ILE A 106 7.72 -0.69 2.38
N LEU A 107 7.84 -1.35 1.24
CA LEU A 107 7.09 -1.09 0.03
C LEU A 107 6.34 -2.34 -0.40
N ILE A 108 5.11 -2.13 -0.86
CA ILE A 108 4.21 -3.18 -1.36
C ILE A 108 3.90 -2.95 -2.84
N ASN A 109 3.41 -3.98 -3.52
CA ASN A 109 2.82 -3.79 -4.83
C ASN A 109 1.33 -3.44 -4.69
N TYR A 110 0.87 -2.35 -5.30
CA TYR A 110 -0.53 -1.92 -5.19
C TYR A 110 -1.45 -2.78 -6.07
N ASN A 111 -0.90 -3.51 -7.05
CA ASN A 111 -1.62 -4.56 -7.78
C ASN A 111 -1.93 -5.79 -6.91
N GLY A 112 -1.46 -5.83 -5.65
CA GLY A 112 -1.64 -6.94 -4.72
C GLY A 112 -0.61 -8.05 -4.89
N GLU A 113 -0.47 -8.57 -6.10
CA GLU A 113 0.56 -9.58 -6.38
C GLU A 113 1.95 -8.95 -6.51
N VAL A 114 2.95 -9.54 -5.85
CA VAL A 114 4.33 -9.02 -5.79
C VAL A 114 4.98 -8.87 -7.18
N ASP A 115 4.66 -9.77 -8.12
CA ASP A 115 5.25 -9.84 -9.45
C ASP A 115 4.33 -9.22 -10.54
N CYS A 116 3.27 -8.50 -10.15
CA CYS A 116 2.35 -7.88 -11.11
C CYS A 116 2.81 -6.48 -11.53
N ASP A 117 3.14 -6.34 -12.81
CA ASP A 117 3.65 -5.11 -13.43
C ASP A 117 2.58 -4.32 -14.19
N ASP A 118 1.29 -4.59 -13.93
CA ASP A 118 0.21 -3.86 -14.58
C ASP A 118 0.29 -2.36 -14.27
N PRO A 119 0.01 -1.49 -15.26
CA PRO A 119 0.10 -0.04 -15.08
C PRO A 119 -0.96 0.46 -14.10
N LEU A 120 -0.53 1.25 -13.12
CA LEU A 120 -1.40 1.88 -12.13
C LEU A 120 -1.91 3.23 -12.64
N TRP A 121 -3.04 3.68 -12.08
CA TRP A 121 -3.77 4.90 -12.47
C TRP A 121 -2.95 6.20 -12.39
N PHE A 122 -1.84 6.21 -11.64
CA PHE A 122 -0.93 7.37 -11.56
C PHE A 122 0.24 7.31 -12.54
N ASN A 123 0.41 6.22 -13.30
CA ASN A 123 1.44 6.13 -14.33
C ASN A 123 1.02 6.85 -15.63
N GLU A 124 -0.29 6.99 -15.89
CA GLU A 124 -0.81 7.63 -17.11
C GLU A 124 -0.37 9.11 -17.23
N ASN A 125 -0.21 9.83 -16.11
CA ASN A 125 0.19 11.24 -16.10
C ASN A 125 1.67 11.48 -16.44
N LYS A 126 2.52 10.45 -16.52
CA LYS A 126 3.94 10.62 -16.90
C LYS A 126 4.17 10.58 -18.40
N GLU A 127 3.29 9.92 -19.16
CA GLU A 127 3.44 9.83 -20.61
C GLU A 127 3.06 11.16 -21.30
N GLU A 128 2.01 11.83 -20.85
CA GLU A 128 1.60 13.14 -21.42
C GLU A 128 2.68 14.22 -21.22
N ALA A 129 3.33 14.28 -20.07
CA ALA A 129 4.39 15.25 -19.77
C ALA A 129 5.70 15.04 -20.55
N SER A 130 5.92 13.84 -21.11
CA SER A 130 7.10 13.52 -21.93
C SER A 130 6.89 13.77 -23.43
N SER A 131 5.65 14.05 -23.85
CA SER A 131 5.29 14.30 -25.24
C SER A 131 5.30 15.79 -25.64
N GLU A 132 5.50 16.68 -24.66
CA GLU A 132 5.56 18.15 -24.85
C GLU A 132 6.98 18.75 -24.68
N SER A 133 8.04 17.94 -24.58
CA SER A 133 9.44 18.41 -24.46
C SER A 133 10.26 18.30 -25.75
#